data_AF-A0A2V6WW29-F1
#
_entry.id   AF-A0A2V6WW29-F1
#
_cell.length_a   1.000
_cell.length_b   1.000
_cell.length_c   1.000
_cell.angle_alpha   90.00
_cell.angle_beta   90.00
_cell.angle_gamma   90.00
#
_symmetry.space_group_name_H-M   'P 1'
#
loop_
_entity.id
_entity.type
_entity.pdbx_description
1 polymer ?
#
loop_
_entity_poly.entity_id
_entity_poly.type
_entity_poly.pdbx_seq_one_letter_code
_entity_poly.pdbx_strand_id
1 'polypeptide(L)'
;MAGPHGGPRRPELVRELAAQPLARVRPAPPRPSRVLSALADAAPDAPSARHAGQGADTSDARRIGGADRDPCERRRQRGEAGREPHAEDAVHAAPRPAGLARGARQRRRELRRHRYRGPAGAVPVPAPRSSALTVSRRPPDLIDQILALDPARRAIAAFSTPGAAAAAARALRGARRVLIVTGFTVQPGMPETDGPPGAAVLGRALRRVGAEVRYVTDAANVPLVEAALKTLDEPLDVILYTGEADGARGLLDTERPTHLVAIERPGRNRTGEYLNMRGDSVGAFNAPLDELFVVARIGRRKLRRLSADPEPARTSLRPPSARPGLTAPATTIGIGDGGNEIGMGAVRAKLARIDTLRARIATVVRADHLVVAGVSNWGGYGVVAALGRLTGVDLLHTPEIERRLIAACVAAGGCDGITRRREPTVDGLSAEAHAGIVDLLRLASRSGILGSSRPGRGTRT
;
A
#
# COMPACT_ATOMS: atom_id res chain seq x y z
N MET A 1 -4.33 76.40 -18.22
CA MET A 1 -5.63 76.50 -18.94
C MET A 1 -6.31 75.14 -18.78
N ALA A 2 -7.03 74.89 -17.68
CA ALA A 2 -8.43 75.29 -17.40
C ALA A 2 -9.44 74.26 -17.95
N GLY A 3 -10.26 73.68 -17.07
CA GLY A 3 -11.42 72.82 -17.40
C GLY A 3 -12.69 73.66 -17.67
N PRO A 4 -13.89 73.35 -17.13
CA PRO A 4 -14.21 72.34 -16.10
C PRO A 4 -15.60 71.62 -16.23
N HIS A 5 -15.99 70.86 -15.19
CA HIS A 5 -17.34 70.39 -14.82
C HIS A 5 -17.98 69.21 -15.61
N GLY A 6 -18.70 68.26 -14.98
CA GLY A 6 -18.91 68.03 -13.55
C GLY A 6 -19.77 66.78 -13.24
N GLY A 7 -19.55 66.15 -12.08
CA GLY A 7 -20.48 65.14 -11.50
C GLY A 7 -21.59 65.81 -10.68
N PRO A 8 -22.66 65.08 -10.28
CA PRO A 8 -22.62 64.31 -9.01
C PRO A 8 -23.43 62.98 -9.10
N ARG A 9 -23.66 62.12 -8.08
CA ARG A 9 -23.27 62.02 -6.63
C ARG A 9 -23.33 60.54 -6.19
N ARG A 10 -22.79 60.20 -5.01
CA ARG A 10 -23.24 59.04 -4.18
C ARG A 10 -24.22 59.53 -3.11
N PRO A 11 -24.97 58.63 -2.46
CA PRO A 11 -25.29 58.74 -1.04
C PRO A 11 -24.55 57.67 -0.24
N GLU A 12 -23.71 58.11 0.69
CA GLU A 12 -23.34 57.31 1.86
C GLU A 12 -24.43 57.49 2.93
N LEU A 13 -24.71 56.45 3.71
CA LEU A 13 -25.40 56.60 4.99
C LEU A 13 -24.67 55.75 6.03
N VAL A 14 -24.43 56.36 7.19
CA VAL A 14 -23.34 56.05 8.11
C VAL A 14 -23.89 56.03 9.53
N ARG A 15 -23.27 55.20 10.41
CA ARG A 15 -23.51 55.08 11.87
C ARG A 15 -24.86 54.47 12.31
N GLU A 16 -25.00 53.91 13.51
CA GLU A 16 -24.07 53.30 14.49
C GLU A 16 -24.97 52.51 15.46
N LEU A 17 -24.51 51.37 15.97
CA LEU A 17 -24.89 50.89 17.31
C LEU A 17 -23.97 49.74 17.73
N ALA A 18 -23.07 50.04 18.66
CA ALA A 18 -22.15 49.08 19.23
C ALA A 18 -22.67 48.53 20.57
N ALA A 19 -22.12 47.37 20.95
CA ALA A 19 -22.06 46.81 22.31
C ALA A 19 -23.39 46.41 23.01
N GLN A 20 -23.58 45.11 23.19
CA GLN A 20 -23.45 44.48 24.52
C GLN A 20 -23.24 42.95 24.43
N PRO A 21 -22.71 42.29 25.49
CA PRO A 21 -22.06 40.98 25.35
C PRO A 21 -22.99 39.79 25.62
N LEU A 22 -22.95 38.77 24.76
CA LEU A 22 -23.56 37.47 25.07
C LEU A 22 -22.63 36.66 25.98
N ALA A 23 -23.09 36.43 27.21
CA ALA A 23 -22.36 35.72 28.24
C ALA A 23 -22.10 34.24 27.86
N ARG A 24 -20.87 33.78 28.13
CA ARG A 24 -20.50 32.36 28.02
C ARG A 24 -21.12 31.56 29.16
N VAL A 25 -22.19 30.83 28.90
CA VAL A 25 -22.63 29.73 29.77
C VAL A 25 -22.08 28.41 29.21
N ARG A 26 -21.00 27.90 29.81
CA ARG A 26 -20.54 26.53 29.57
C ARG A 26 -21.31 25.59 30.52
N PRO A 27 -22.02 24.56 30.04
CA PRO A 27 -22.42 23.46 30.91
C PRO A 27 -21.16 22.71 31.37
N ALA A 28 -21.12 22.33 32.65
CA ALA A 28 -20.01 21.56 33.22
C ALA A 28 -20.03 20.10 32.70
N PRO A 29 -18.87 19.43 32.54
CA PRO A 29 -18.84 18.04 32.13
C PRO A 29 -19.37 17.12 33.26
N PRO A 30 -20.16 16.08 32.94
CA PRO A 30 -20.61 15.11 33.93
C PRO A 30 -19.43 14.30 34.47
N ARG A 31 -19.42 14.05 35.79
CA ARG A 31 -18.42 13.20 36.45
C ARG A 31 -18.72 11.70 36.17
N PRO A 32 -17.68 10.84 36.08
CA PRO A 32 -17.87 9.45 35.68
C PRO A 32 -18.35 8.57 36.84
N SER A 33 -19.62 8.17 36.83
CA SER A 33 -20.09 7.05 37.66
C SER A 33 -21.35 6.39 37.11
N ARG A 34 -21.25 5.08 36.83
CA ARG A 34 -22.36 4.12 36.63
C ARG A 34 -23.34 4.35 35.48
N VAL A 35 -22.98 3.85 34.29
CA VAL A 35 -23.90 3.04 33.46
C VAL A 35 -23.13 1.85 32.87
N LEU A 36 -22.98 0.78 33.66
CA LEU A 36 -22.55 -0.54 33.21
C LEU A 36 -23.70 -1.51 33.48
N SER A 37 -24.78 -1.40 32.69
CA SER A 37 -25.82 -2.43 32.52
C SER A 37 -26.84 -1.98 31.46
N ALA A 38 -26.51 -2.17 30.18
CA ALA A 38 -27.43 -2.06 29.05
C ALA A 38 -26.75 -2.56 27.75
N LEU A 39 -26.39 -3.86 27.69
CA LEU A 39 -26.07 -4.60 26.44
C LEU A 39 -25.83 -6.11 26.71
N ALA A 40 -26.53 -6.66 27.70
CA ALA A 40 -26.66 -8.10 27.90
C ALA A 40 -28.14 -8.45 27.73
N ASP A 41 -28.54 -8.71 26.48
CA ASP A 41 -29.75 -9.44 26.04
C ASP A 41 -29.97 -9.21 24.53
N ALA A 42 -29.19 -9.92 23.69
CA ALA A 42 -29.46 -10.12 22.25
C ALA A 42 -28.46 -11.12 21.63
N ALA A 43 -28.52 -12.38 22.02
CA ALA A 43 -27.89 -13.48 21.28
C ALA A 43 -28.99 -14.41 20.75
N PRO A 44 -29.17 -14.55 19.43
CA PRO A 44 -30.01 -15.61 18.88
C PRO A 44 -29.19 -16.89 18.68
N ASP A 45 -29.63 -17.97 19.31
CA ASP A 45 -29.05 -19.31 19.17
C ASP A 45 -29.15 -19.85 17.74
N ALA A 46 -28.14 -20.63 17.34
CA ALA A 46 -28.15 -21.41 16.11
C ALA A 46 -28.67 -22.84 16.38
N PRO A 47 -29.70 -23.33 15.68
CA PRO A 47 -30.09 -24.74 15.73
C PRO A 47 -29.20 -25.59 14.81
N SER A 48 -28.87 -26.79 15.28
CA SER A 48 -28.02 -27.76 14.60
C SER A 48 -28.79 -28.68 13.66
N ALA A 49 -28.10 -29.27 12.67
CA ALA A 49 -28.70 -30.20 11.72
C ALA A 49 -28.79 -31.64 12.27
N ARG A 50 -29.87 -32.37 11.91
CA ARG A 50 -29.86 -33.83 11.67
C ARG A 50 -31.17 -34.36 11.06
N HIS A 51 -31.01 -35.20 10.03
CA HIS A 51 -31.92 -36.22 9.46
C HIS A 51 -33.30 -35.74 8.94
N ALA A 52 -33.72 -35.91 7.68
CA ALA A 52 -33.65 -37.00 6.68
C ALA A 52 -34.91 -37.90 6.64
N GLY A 53 -35.59 -37.91 5.49
CA GLY A 53 -36.49 -39.00 5.06
C GLY A 53 -37.85 -38.58 4.50
N GLN A 54 -38.04 -38.77 3.18
CA GLN A 54 -39.32 -39.06 2.47
C GLN A 54 -40.40 -37.94 2.51
N GLY A 55 -41.26 -37.74 1.51
CA GLY A 55 -41.49 -38.36 0.19
C GLY A 55 -42.89 -37.94 -0.33
N ALA A 56 -43.19 -38.14 -1.63
CA ALA A 56 -44.50 -37.90 -2.27
C ALA A 56 -45.01 -36.43 -2.35
N ASP A 57 -45.86 -36.00 -3.29
CA ASP A 57 -46.17 -36.46 -4.66
C ASP A 57 -46.99 -35.33 -5.37
N THR A 58 -47.41 -35.52 -6.63
CA THR A 58 -48.32 -34.71 -7.47
C THR A 58 -47.77 -33.35 -7.97
N SER A 59 -47.73 -32.97 -9.25
CA SER A 59 -48.32 -33.35 -10.56
C SER A 59 -49.36 -32.33 -11.08
N ASP A 60 -49.21 -31.99 -12.37
CA ASP A 60 -50.13 -31.24 -13.26
C ASP A 60 -50.40 -29.74 -13.01
N ALA A 61 -50.65 -28.90 -14.02
CA ALA A 61 -50.37 -28.98 -15.48
C ALA A 61 -50.67 -27.64 -16.19
N ARG A 62 -50.28 -27.56 -17.50
CA ARG A 62 -50.71 -26.59 -18.55
C ARG A 62 -50.02 -25.21 -18.50
N ARG A 63 -49.15 -24.86 -19.46
CA ARG A 63 -49.36 -24.52 -20.91
C ARG A 63 -50.18 -23.24 -21.14
N ILE A 64 -49.51 -22.15 -21.57
CA ILE A 64 -49.59 -21.43 -22.88
C ILE A 64 -48.17 -20.83 -23.06
N GLY A 65 -47.36 -21.02 -24.12
CA GLY A 65 -47.52 -20.58 -25.52
C GLY A 65 -46.96 -19.15 -25.69
N GLY A 66 -46.10 -18.78 -26.65
CA GLY A 66 -45.42 -19.51 -27.73
C GLY A 66 -44.64 -18.53 -28.64
N ALA A 67 -43.86 -19.05 -29.60
CA ALA A 67 -43.07 -18.31 -30.61
C ALA A 67 -41.93 -17.42 -30.05
N ASP A 68 -40.83 -17.12 -30.77
CA ASP A 68 -40.55 -17.33 -32.20
C ASP A 68 -39.03 -17.43 -32.44
N ARG A 69 -38.57 -18.18 -33.46
CA ARG A 69 -37.32 -17.99 -34.27
C ARG A 69 -37.13 -19.16 -35.26
N ASP A 70 -37.26 -18.84 -36.54
CA ASP A 70 -37.08 -19.71 -37.71
C ASP A 70 -35.57 -19.98 -38.01
N PRO A 71 -35.18 -21.11 -38.62
CA PRO A 71 -33.78 -21.43 -38.93
C PRO A 71 -33.38 -21.03 -40.37
N CYS A 72 -32.10 -20.76 -40.59
CA CYS A 72 -31.56 -20.65 -41.95
C CYS A 72 -30.46 -21.69 -42.17
N GLU A 73 -30.52 -22.35 -43.32
CA GLU A 73 -29.81 -23.59 -43.64
C GLU A 73 -29.05 -23.42 -44.97
N ARG A 74 -27.97 -24.20 -45.18
CA ARG A 74 -27.33 -24.49 -46.48
C ARG A 74 -26.45 -23.34 -47.06
N ARG A 75 -25.37 -23.59 -47.84
CA ARG A 75 -24.87 -24.85 -48.44
C ARG A 75 -23.42 -24.75 -49.01
N ARG A 76 -22.79 -25.93 -49.20
CA ARG A 76 -21.73 -26.31 -50.20
C ARG A 76 -20.26 -25.85 -49.91
N GLN A 77 -19.22 -26.64 -50.23
CA GLN A 77 -19.11 -28.06 -50.65
C GLN A 77 -17.65 -28.60 -50.58
N ARG A 78 -17.51 -29.92 -50.29
CA ARG A 78 -16.48 -30.91 -50.75
C ARG A 78 -14.99 -30.67 -50.44
N GLY A 79 -14.13 -31.70 -50.31
CA GLY A 79 -14.29 -33.17 -50.37
C GLY A 79 -13.38 -33.85 -49.32
N GLU A 80 -13.67 -35.07 -48.84
CA GLU A 80 -13.25 -36.37 -49.42
C GLU A 80 -11.71 -36.54 -49.43
N ALA A 81 -11.07 -37.62 -48.96
CA ALA A 81 -11.43 -38.87 -48.25
C ALA A 81 -10.12 -39.37 -47.55
N GLY A 82 -10.00 -40.40 -46.70
CA GLY A 82 -10.87 -41.46 -46.20
C GLY A 82 -10.03 -42.73 -45.89
N ARG A 83 -10.58 -43.68 -45.12
CA ARG A 83 -10.09 -45.07 -44.89
C ARG A 83 -8.95 -45.34 -43.88
N GLU A 84 -9.38 -45.67 -42.66
CA GLU A 84 -9.03 -46.92 -41.95
C GLU A 84 -9.38 -48.19 -42.81
N PRO A 85 -8.91 -49.44 -42.54
CA PRO A 85 -9.02 -50.09 -41.20
C PRO A 85 -8.08 -51.28 -40.83
N HIS A 86 -8.27 -51.82 -39.60
CA HIS A 86 -7.96 -53.20 -39.10
C HIS A 86 -6.49 -53.72 -39.14
N ALA A 87 -6.07 -54.78 -38.42
CA ALA A 87 -6.39 -55.31 -37.08
C ALA A 87 -5.32 -56.37 -36.68
N GLU A 88 -5.09 -56.56 -35.38
CA GLU A 88 -4.56 -57.76 -34.68
C GLU A 88 -3.08 -58.27 -34.83
N ASP A 89 -2.51 -58.58 -33.65
CA ASP A 89 -1.63 -59.71 -33.28
C ASP A 89 -0.15 -59.87 -33.72
N ALA A 90 0.76 -59.56 -32.76
CA ALA A 90 1.44 -60.56 -31.90
C ALA A 90 3.01 -60.55 -31.75
N VAL A 91 3.41 -60.64 -30.46
CA VAL A 91 4.66 -61.12 -29.81
C VAL A 91 6.03 -60.36 -29.86
N HIS A 92 6.63 -60.28 -28.66
CA HIS A 92 8.04 -60.03 -28.28
C HIS A 92 8.63 -58.61 -28.49
N ALA A 93 9.38 -57.99 -27.55
CA ALA A 93 9.86 -58.43 -26.23
C ALA A 93 9.96 -57.27 -25.18
N ALA A 94 10.03 -57.66 -23.90
CA ALA A 94 10.30 -56.81 -22.73
C ALA A 94 11.82 -56.42 -22.65
N PRO A 95 12.31 -55.52 -21.73
CA PRO A 95 11.70 -55.14 -20.45
C PRO A 95 11.76 -53.66 -19.96
N ARG A 96 10.83 -53.38 -19.05
CA ARG A 96 10.84 -52.40 -17.92
C ARG A 96 10.97 -53.23 -16.60
N PRO A 97 10.94 -52.71 -15.34
CA PRO A 97 10.64 -51.36 -14.80
C PRO A 97 11.81 -50.85 -13.92
N ALA A 98 11.73 -49.99 -12.88
CA ALA A 98 10.64 -49.34 -12.14
C ALA A 98 11.10 -48.01 -11.50
N GLY A 99 10.22 -47.27 -10.82
CA GLY A 99 10.64 -46.08 -10.05
C GLY A 99 9.54 -45.23 -9.39
N LEU A 100 8.55 -45.81 -8.70
CA LEU A 100 7.57 -45.03 -7.93
C LEU A 100 7.15 -45.67 -6.59
N ALA A 101 7.12 -44.79 -5.57
CA ALA A 101 6.19 -44.75 -4.43
C ALA A 101 6.40 -45.64 -3.17
N ARG A 102 6.51 -44.90 -2.05
CA ARG A 102 5.88 -45.13 -0.72
C ARG A 102 6.24 -46.39 0.09
N GLY A 103 7.06 -46.19 1.12
CA GLY A 103 7.15 -47.10 2.28
C GLY A 103 6.41 -46.53 3.51
N ALA A 104 5.45 -47.27 4.04
CA ALA A 104 4.81 -46.97 5.32
C ALA A 104 4.56 -48.25 6.12
N ARG A 105 4.93 -48.22 7.41
CA ARG A 105 4.58 -49.18 8.49
C ARG A 105 5.14 -50.61 8.35
N GLN A 106 6.04 -50.94 9.27
CA GLN A 106 5.99 -52.24 9.96
C GLN A 106 6.37 -52.07 11.44
N ARG A 107 5.67 -52.78 12.33
CA ARG A 107 5.94 -52.90 13.77
C ARG A 107 6.22 -54.38 14.08
N ARG A 108 6.85 -54.60 15.25
CA ARG A 108 7.04 -55.88 15.98
C ARG A 108 8.20 -56.77 15.50
N ARG A 109 9.17 -57.00 16.39
CA ARG A 109 9.34 -58.20 17.24
C ARG A 109 10.29 -57.86 18.41
N GLU A 110 9.86 -58.09 19.65
CA GLU A 110 10.35 -59.14 20.59
C GLU A 110 11.73 -58.81 21.19
N LEU A 111 11.83 -58.33 22.45
CA LEU A 111 11.65 -59.01 23.75
C LEU A 111 12.70 -60.10 24.08
N ARG A 112 13.21 -60.00 25.33
CA ARG A 112 14.04 -60.97 26.09
C ARG A 112 15.50 -61.17 25.66
N ARG A 113 16.41 -60.45 26.34
CA ARG A 113 17.49 -61.09 27.14
C ARG A 113 17.74 -60.29 28.44
N HIS A 114 17.37 -60.88 29.59
CA HIS A 114 17.91 -60.46 30.88
C HIS A 114 19.28 -61.09 31.08
N ARG A 115 20.28 -60.31 31.55
CA ARG A 115 21.23 -60.84 32.54
C ARG A 115 21.83 -59.72 33.41
N TYR A 116 21.77 -59.97 34.70
CA TYR A 116 22.27 -59.18 35.83
C TYR A 116 23.68 -58.60 35.67
N ARG A 117 23.87 -57.34 36.12
CA ARG A 117 24.66 -57.00 37.33
C ARG A 117 24.41 -55.53 37.74
N GLY A 118 24.33 -55.29 39.05
CA GLY A 118 24.23 -53.94 39.64
C GLY A 118 25.60 -53.35 40.02
N PRO A 119 25.69 -52.46 41.02
CA PRO A 119 25.53 -51.03 40.75
C PRO A 119 26.74 -50.20 41.19
N ALA A 120 27.22 -49.28 40.35
CA ALA A 120 28.15 -48.21 40.72
C ALA A 120 28.14 -47.08 39.68
N GLY A 121 28.31 -45.83 40.11
CA GLY A 121 28.55 -44.69 39.22
C GLY A 121 27.31 -43.88 38.83
N ALA A 122 26.86 -42.99 39.71
CA ALA A 122 26.00 -41.88 39.32
C ALA A 122 26.82 -40.86 38.50
N VAL A 123 26.75 -40.96 37.18
CA VAL A 123 27.34 -39.97 36.27
C VAL A 123 26.55 -38.66 36.40
N PRO A 124 27.19 -37.51 36.72
CA PRO A 124 26.50 -36.23 36.74
C PRO A 124 26.03 -35.87 35.33
N VAL A 125 24.72 -35.88 35.11
CA VAL A 125 24.14 -35.32 33.88
C VAL A 125 24.41 -33.81 33.90
N PRO A 126 25.13 -33.24 32.92
CA PRO A 126 25.34 -31.80 32.89
C PRO A 126 23.98 -31.13 32.70
N ALA A 127 23.54 -30.35 33.69
CA ALA A 127 22.33 -29.56 33.58
C ALA A 127 22.42 -28.70 32.30
N PRO A 128 21.36 -28.63 31.48
CA PRO A 128 21.39 -27.78 30.30
C PRO A 128 21.62 -26.35 30.78
N ARG A 129 22.79 -25.79 30.45
CA ARG A 129 23.04 -24.38 30.64
C ARG A 129 21.99 -23.65 29.81
N SER A 130 20.98 -23.12 30.49
CA SER A 130 20.12 -22.09 29.95
C SER A 130 21.02 -20.90 29.65
N SER A 131 21.57 -20.87 28.43
CA SER A 131 21.92 -19.64 27.78
C SER A 131 20.62 -18.87 27.68
N ALA A 132 20.37 -18.03 28.69
CA ALA A 132 19.37 -16.99 28.62
C ALA A 132 19.74 -16.16 27.40
N LEU A 133 19.11 -16.49 26.27
CA LEU A 133 19.12 -15.69 25.06
C LEU A 133 18.40 -14.41 25.44
N THR A 134 19.15 -13.47 25.99
CA THR A 134 18.75 -12.08 26.18
C THR A 134 18.66 -11.44 24.80
N VAL A 135 17.72 -11.93 23.99
CA VAL A 135 17.26 -11.25 22.80
C VAL A 135 16.58 -10.00 23.35
N SER A 136 17.36 -8.93 23.42
CA SER A 136 16.84 -7.58 23.61
C SER A 136 16.06 -7.21 22.35
N ARG A 137 14.89 -7.84 22.20
CA ARG A 137 13.84 -7.37 21.29
C ARG A 137 13.41 -6.05 21.87
N ARG A 138 13.98 -4.97 21.32
CA ARG A 138 13.35 -3.65 21.44
C ARG A 138 11.86 -3.84 21.15
N PRO A 139 10.96 -3.27 21.97
CA PRO A 139 9.54 -3.39 21.72
C PRO A 139 9.25 -2.95 20.27
N PRO A 140 8.34 -3.64 19.56
CA PRO A 140 8.02 -3.29 18.17
C PRO A 140 7.57 -1.82 18.11
N ASP A 141 8.02 -1.07 17.11
CA ASP A 141 7.72 0.36 17.03
C ASP A 141 6.20 0.56 16.89
N LEU A 142 5.65 1.52 17.63
CA LEU A 142 4.21 1.81 17.57
C LEU A 142 3.75 2.21 16.16
N ILE A 143 4.59 2.89 15.37
CA ILE A 143 4.27 3.22 13.98
C ILE A 143 4.16 1.92 13.17
N ASP A 144 5.16 1.03 13.24
CA ASP A 144 5.13 -0.25 12.50
C ASP A 144 3.92 -1.10 12.90
N GLN A 145 3.51 -1.10 14.18
CA GLN A 145 2.33 -1.82 14.66
C GLN A 145 1.02 -1.26 14.09
N ILE A 146 0.88 0.07 14.04
CA ILE A 146 -0.30 0.72 13.45
C ILE A 146 -0.36 0.47 11.93
N LEU A 147 0.77 0.56 11.23
CA LEU A 147 0.82 0.25 9.79
C LEU A 147 0.50 -1.21 9.49
N ALA A 148 0.85 -2.14 10.39
CA ALA A 148 0.59 -3.56 10.22
C ALA A 148 -0.87 -4.00 10.49
N LEU A 149 -1.77 -3.07 10.85
CA LEU A 149 -3.21 -3.35 10.92
C LEU A 149 -3.73 -3.78 9.54
N ASP A 150 -4.51 -4.86 9.50
CA ASP A 150 -4.92 -5.52 8.26
C ASP A 150 -6.45 -5.72 8.15
N PRO A 151 -7.23 -4.63 8.05
CA PRO A 151 -8.69 -4.70 7.99
C PRO A 151 -9.19 -5.37 6.71
N ALA A 152 -8.50 -5.15 5.58
CA ALA A 152 -8.80 -5.74 4.28
C ALA A 152 -8.36 -7.21 4.15
N ARG A 153 -7.74 -7.80 5.18
CA ARG A 153 -7.23 -9.19 5.20
C ARG A 153 -6.28 -9.49 4.05
N ARG A 154 -5.42 -8.51 3.71
CA ARG A 154 -4.39 -8.58 2.67
C ARG A 154 -3.20 -9.48 3.07
N ALA A 155 -3.13 -9.92 4.32
CA ALA A 155 -2.03 -10.62 4.98
C ALA A 155 -0.77 -9.73 5.16
N ILE A 156 -0.97 -8.46 5.49
CA ILE A 156 0.07 -7.41 5.59
C ILE A 156 1.29 -7.87 6.39
N ALA A 157 1.06 -8.46 7.56
CA ALA A 157 2.12 -8.94 8.46
C ALA A 157 3.04 -10.02 7.83
N ALA A 158 2.58 -10.73 6.79
CA ALA A 158 3.39 -11.72 6.08
C ALA A 158 4.44 -11.11 5.15
N PHE A 159 4.27 -9.85 4.71
CA PHE A 159 5.20 -9.19 3.78
C PHE A 159 5.74 -7.83 4.21
N SER A 160 5.16 -7.18 5.22
CA SER A 160 5.72 -6.00 5.86
C SER A 160 7.13 -6.25 6.44
N THR A 161 7.82 -5.15 6.78
CA THR A 161 9.20 -5.18 7.28
C THR A 161 9.33 -4.19 8.43
N PRO A 162 9.64 -4.62 9.67
CA PRO A 162 9.83 -3.72 10.80
C PRO A 162 10.90 -2.66 10.53
N GLY A 163 10.64 -1.43 11.00
CA GLY A 163 11.49 -0.26 10.80
C GLY A 163 11.42 0.35 9.39
N ALA A 164 10.53 -0.12 8.51
CA ALA A 164 10.41 0.36 7.14
C ALA A 164 10.08 1.86 7.05
N ALA A 165 9.06 2.32 7.79
CA ALA A 165 8.67 3.73 7.81
C ALA A 165 9.82 4.62 8.31
N ALA A 166 10.53 4.18 9.36
CA ALA A 166 11.70 4.88 9.89
C ALA A 166 12.90 4.85 8.93
N ALA A 167 13.05 3.82 8.09
CA ALA A 167 14.08 3.77 7.05
C ALA A 167 13.77 4.72 5.89
N ALA A 168 12.52 4.75 5.41
CA ALA A 168 12.06 5.69 4.40
C ALA A 168 12.19 7.15 4.89
N ALA A 169 11.77 7.44 6.13
CA ALA A 169 11.92 8.77 6.74
C ALA A 169 13.38 9.22 6.88
N ARG A 170 14.32 8.30 7.21
CA ARG A 170 15.76 8.60 7.22
C ARG A 170 16.30 8.94 5.84
N ALA A 171 15.85 8.26 4.78
CA ALA A 171 16.23 8.59 3.41
C ALA A 171 15.68 9.98 3.00
N LEU A 172 14.41 10.23 3.31
CA LEU A 172 13.71 11.46 2.93
C LEU A 172 14.12 12.71 3.74
N ARG A 173 14.66 12.56 4.96
CA ARG A 173 15.13 13.70 5.78
C ARG A 173 16.18 14.58 5.08
N GLY A 174 16.96 14.01 4.16
CA GLY A 174 17.96 14.73 3.35
C GLY A 174 17.53 15.01 1.91
N ALA A 175 16.23 14.90 1.60
CA ALA A 175 15.72 15.15 0.26
C ALA A 175 15.79 16.65 -0.11
N ARG A 176 15.96 16.92 -1.41
CA ARG A 176 16.01 18.30 -1.94
C ARG A 176 14.99 18.54 -3.04
N ARG A 177 14.90 17.62 -4.00
CA ARG A 177 13.83 17.53 -5.01
C ARG A 177 13.19 16.16 -4.94
N VAL A 178 11.88 16.12 -4.77
CA VAL A 178 11.08 14.89 -4.65
C VAL A 178 9.96 14.93 -5.68
N LEU A 179 9.87 13.87 -6.49
CA LEU A 179 8.65 13.57 -7.24
C LEU A 179 7.86 12.53 -6.46
N ILE A 180 6.61 12.84 -6.13
CA ILE A 180 5.66 11.91 -5.51
C ILE A 180 4.70 11.41 -6.59
N VAL A 181 4.69 10.11 -6.81
CA VAL A 181 3.94 9.40 -7.83
C VAL A 181 2.79 8.67 -7.15
N THR A 182 1.55 8.90 -7.56
CA THR A 182 0.38 8.37 -6.84
C THR A 182 -0.88 8.24 -7.69
N GLY A 183 -1.90 7.60 -7.13
CA GLY A 183 -3.22 7.37 -7.70
C GLY A 183 -3.31 6.02 -8.40
N PHE A 184 -4.43 5.34 -8.24
CA PHE A 184 -4.72 4.06 -8.90
C PHE A 184 -6.13 4.15 -9.46
N THR A 185 -6.31 3.89 -10.75
CA THR A 185 -7.65 3.78 -11.34
C THR A 185 -8.05 2.30 -11.39
N VAL A 186 -9.14 1.91 -10.73
CA VAL A 186 -9.52 0.49 -10.59
C VAL A 186 -10.42 -0.01 -11.72
N GLN A 187 -11.17 0.90 -12.35
CA GLN A 187 -12.01 0.69 -13.54
C GLN A 187 -12.07 2.02 -14.34
N PRO A 188 -12.51 2.02 -15.62
CA PRO A 188 -12.60 3.24 -16.41
C PRO A 188 -13.41 4.35 -15.72
N GLY A 189 -12.80 5.52 -15.51
CA GLY A 189 -13.43 6.65 -14.82
C GLY A 189 -13.56 6.51 -13.29
N MET A 190 -12.87 5.53 -12.69
CA MET A 190 -12.92 5.20 -11.26
C MET A 190 -11.52 5.26 -10.63
N PRO A 191 -10.94 6.47 -10.44
CA PRO A 191 -9.75 6.68 -9.62
C PRO A 191 -10.09 6.42 -8.15
N GLU A 192 -9.21 5.76 -7.40
CA GLU A 192 -9.49 5.39 -6.01
C GLU A 192 -9.00 6.42 -4.99
N THR A 193 -9.60 6.37 -3.80
CA THR A 193 -9.32 7.29 -2.69
C THR A 193 -8.04 6.97 -1.90
N ASP A 194 -7.41 5.83 -2.15
CA ASP A 194 -6.09 5.50 -1.58
C ASP A 194 -4.95 6.02 -2.47
N GLY A 195 -3.90 6.54 -1.83
CA GLY A 195 -2.78 7.21 -2.47
C GLY A 195 -2.78 8.74 -2.34
N PRO A 196 -3.71 9.48 -2.98
CA PRO A 196 -3.65 10.95 -3.06
C PRO A 196 -3.62 11.67 -1.70
N PRO A 197 -4.41 11.30 -0.68
CA PRO A 197 -4.28 11.87 0.67
C PRO A 197 -2.89 11.65 1.29
N GLY A 198 -2.37 10.42 1.22
CA GLY A 198 -1.04 10.04 1.70
C GLY A 198 0.09 10.80 1.01
N ALA A 199 -0.02 10.97 -0.31
CA ALA A 199 0.89 11.75 -1.11
C ALA A 199 0.89 13.23 -0.72
N ALA A 200 -0.29 13.86 -0.62
CA ALA A 200 -0.42 15.26 -0.27
C ALA A 200 0.12 15.56 1.14
N VAL A 201 -0.21 14.70 2.12
CA VAL A 201 0.30 14.82 3.51
C VAL A 201 1.82 14.63 3.57
N LEU A 202 2.37 13.64 2.85
CA LEU A 202 3.82 13.44 2.79
C LEU A 202 4.54 14.61 2.12
N GLY A 203 4.05 15.10 0.98
CA GLY A 203 4.68 16.21 0.27
C GLY A 203 4.65 17.52 1.06
N ARG A 204 3.55 17.81 1.75
CA ARG A 204 3.47 18.90 2.75
C ARG A 204 4.54 18.76 3.84
N ALA A 205 4.69 17.58 4.41
CA ALA A 205 5.69 17.32 5.44
C ALA A 205 7.13 17.50 4.91
N LEU A 206 7.39 17.12 3.66
CA LEU A 206 8.68 17.28 2.98
C LEU A 206 8.99 18.75 2.65
N ARG A 207 8.01 19.53 2.17
CA ARG A 207 8.13 20.99 1.99
C ARG A 207 8.47 21.69 3.31
N ARG A 208 7.80 21.32 4.41
CA ARG A 208 8.07 21.85 5.77
C ARG A 208 9.47 21.53 6.31
N VAL A 209 10.17 20.53 5.78
CA VAL A 209 11.58 20.23 6.13
C VAL A 209 12.57 20.69 5.05
N GLY A 210 12.14 21.51 4.09
CA GLY A 210 12.99 22.20 3.13
C GLY A 210 13.19 21.51 1.78
N ALA A 211 12.36 20.53 1.41
CA ALA A 211 12.40 19.90 0.09
C ALA A 211 11.43 20.55 -0.91
N GLU A 212 11.88 20.75 -2.15
CA GLU A 212 11.02 20.98 -3.30
C GLU A 212 10.26 19.69 -3.62
N VAL A 213 8.93 19.78 -3.75
CA VAL A 213 8.05 18.63 -4.02
C VAL A 213 7.13 18.95 -5.18
N ARG A 214 7.05 18.02 -6.14
CA ARG A 214 6.04 18.00 -7.20
C ARG A 214 5.40 16.62 -7.27
N TYR A 215 4.19 16.56 -7.80
CA TYR A 215 3.39 15.35 -7.89
C TYR A 215 3.33 14.89 -9.35
N VAL A 216 3.33 13.59 -9.60
CA VAL A 216 3.24 13.04 -10.95
C VAL A 216 2.14 11.97 -10.97
N THR A 217 1.16 12.14 -11.85
CA THR A 217 0.02 11.22 -11.93
C THR A 217 -0.60 11.25 -13.33
N ASP A 218 -1.59 10.40 -13.59
CA ASP A 218 -2.33 10.35 -14.85
C ASP A 218 -3.64 11.14 -14.80
N ALA A 219 -4.26 11.36 -15.96
CA ALA A 219 -5.39 12.27 -16.13
C ALA A 219 -6.60 11.95 -15.24
N ALA A 220 -6.83 10.67 -14.93
CA ALA A 220 -7.93 10.25 -14.05
C ALA A 220 -7.70 10.64 -12.59
N ASN A 221 -6.43 10.74 -12.16
CA ASN A 221 -6.05 10.95 -10.77
C ASN A 221 -5.66 12.42 -10.45
N VAL A 222 -5.38 13.26 -11.46
CA VAL A 222 -5.11 14.71 -11.27
C VAL A 222 -6.17 15.40 -10.39
N PRO A 223 -7.50 15.22 -10.58
CA PRO A 223 -8.50 15.90 -9.76
C PRO A 223 -8.43 15.53 -8.27
N LEU A 224 -8.11 14.27 -7.95
CA LEU A 224 -8.00 13.80 -6.57
C LEU A 224 -6.75 14.36 -5.89
N VAL A 225 -5.60 14.33 -6.59
CA VAL A 225 -4.35 14.92 -6.08
C VAL A 225 -4.52 16.41 -5.84
N GLU A 226 -5.10 17.15 -6.77
CA GLU A 226 -5.41 18.57 -6.57
C GLU A 226 -6.38 18.81 -5.41
N ALA A 227 -7.43 18.01 -5.25
CA ALA A 227 -8.39 18.16 -4.16
C ALA A 227 -7.74 17.91 -2.78
N ALA A 228 -6.84 16.94 -2.68
CA ALA A 228 -6.04 16.70 -1.49
C ALA A 228 -5.10 17.88 -1.17
N LEU A 229 -4.44 18.46 -2.19
CA LEU A 229 -3.57 19.63 -2.02
C LEU A 229 -4.34 20.89 -1.61
N LYS A 230 -5.47 21.18 -2.26
CA LYS A 230 -6.38 22.30 -1.92
C LYS A 230 -6.87 22.19 -0.47
N THR A 231 -7.16 20.98 0.00
CA THR A 231 -7.60 20.72 1.39
C THR A 231 -6.50 21.03 2.43
N LEU A 232 -5.23 20.89 2.04
CA LEU A 232 -4.07 21.17 2.90
C LEU A 232 -3.54 22.60 2.78
N ASP A 233 -4.08 23.43 1.88
CA ASP A 233 -3.53 24.74 1.50
C ASP A 233 -2.09 24.62 0.94
N GLU A 234 -1.91 23.70 -0.02
CA GLU A 234 -0.62 23.37 -0.63
C GLU A 234 -0.60 23.71 -2.13
N PRO A 235 0.55 24.19 -2.68
CA PRO A 235 0.68 24.47 -4.11
C PRO A 235 0.40 23.26 -5.02
N LEU A 236 -0.35 23.51 -6.09
CA LEU A 236 -0.80 22.54 -7.10
C LEU A 236 0.30 22.18 -8.11
N ASP A 237 1.46 21.78 -7.62
CA ASP A 237 2.60 21.34 -8.43
C ASP A 237 2.37 19.93 -9.01
N VAL A 238 1.31 19.75 -9.79
CA VAL A 238 0.93 18.46 -10.39
C VAL A 238 1.38 18.39 -11.85
N ILE A 239 2.11 17.33 -12.17
CA ILE A 239 2.61 17.00 -13.50
C ILE A 239 1.73 15.87 -14.05
N LEU A 240 1.00 16.16 -15.12
CA LEU A 240 0.29 15.14 -15.90
C LEU A 240 1.29 14.30 -16.69
N TYR A 241 1.29 12.98 -16.48
CA TYR A 241 2.08 12.02 -17.23
C TYR A 241 1.20 11.27 -18.23
N THR A 242 1.42 11.51 -19.52
CA THR A 242 0.61 10.92 -20.62
C THR A 242 1.10 9.55 -21.10
N GLY A 243 2.30 9.10 -20.68
CA GLY A 243 2.85 7.80 -21.09
C GLY A 243 3.55 7.79 -22.45
N GLU A 244 3.97 8.95 -22.96
CA GLU A 244 4.76 9.10 -24.20
C GLU A 244 6.02 8.22 -24.21
N ALA A 245 6.49 7.86 -25.40
CA ALA A 245 7.79 7.21 -25.58
C ALA A 245 8.93 8.05 -24.98
N ASP A 246 9.85 7.41 -24.23
CA ASP A 246 10.90 8.05 -23.43
C ASP A 246 10.42 9.11 -22.41
N GLY A 247 9.11 9.26 -22.17
CA GLY A 247 8.55 10.27 -21.26
C GLY A 247 9.10 10.20 -19.84
N ALA A 248 9.29 8.99 -19.30
CA ALA A 248 9.91 8.79 -18.00
C ALA A 248 11.35 9.30 -17.94
N ARG A 249 12.11 9.14 -19.03
CA ARG A 249 13.48 9.64 -19.12
C ARG A 249 13.50 11.16 -19.22
N GLY A 250 12.70 11.73 -20.11
CA GLY A 250 12.57 13.19 -20.28
C GLY A 250 12.15 13.90 -18.99
N LEU A 251 11.22 13.31 -18.22
CA LEU A 251 10.80 13.86 -16.93
C LEU A 251 11.92 13.81 -15.88
N LEU A 252 12.66 12.69 -15.79
CA LEU A 252 13.79 12.57 -14.86
C LEU A 252 14.97 13.49 -15.22
N ASP A 253 15.21 13.72 -16.50
CA ASP A 253 16.27 14.61 -16.99
C ASP A 253 15.89 16.10 -16.83
N THR A 254 14.59 16.44 -16.90
CA THR A 254 14.05 17.79 -16.63
C THR A 254 14.02 18.11 -15.13
N GLU A 255 13.30 17.32 -14.32
CA GLU A 255 13.08 17.60 -12.89
C GLU A 255 14.31 17.27 -12.02
N ARG A 256 15.19 16.40 -12.53
CA ARG A 256 16.44 15.95 -11.89
C ARG A 256 16.25 15.58 -10.41
N PRO A 257 15.26 14.74 -10.04
CA PRO A 257 14.90 14.50 -8.66
C PRO A 257 16.04 13.84 -7.87
N THR A 258 16.11 14.16 -6.58
CA THR A 258 16.97 13.42 -5.63
C THR A 258 16.28 12.17 -5.10
N HIS A 259 14.94 12.19 -5.04
CA HIS A 259 14.10 11.12 -4.52
C HIS A 259 12.85 10.94 -5.39
N LEU A 260 12.43 9.69 -5.57
CA LEU A 260 11.12 9.33 -6.08
C LEU A 260 10.37 8.59 -4.97
N VAL A 261 9.11 8.95 -4.74
CA VAL A 261 8.21 8.22 -3.84
C VAL A 261 7.02 7.74 -4.65
N ALA A 262 6.68 6.45 -4.59
CA ALA A 262 5.39 5.95 -5.04
C ALA A 262 4.49 5.69 -3.83
N ILE A 263 3.21 6.10 -3.90
CA ILE A 263 2.18 5.77 -2.92
C ILE A 263 0.92 5.37 -3.69
N GLU A 264 0.47 4.13 -3.52
CA GLU A 264 -0.66 3.55 -4.27
C GLU A 264 -0.59 3.85 -5.76
N ARG A 265 0.42 3.26 -6.41
CA ARG A 265 0.61 3.36 -7.86
C ARG A 265 0.92 1.98 -8.43
N PRO A 266 0.11 1.45 -9.38
CA PRO A 266 0.37 0.14 -9.98
C PRO A 266 1.72 0.11 -10.69
N GLY A 267 2.41 -1.02 -10.59
CA GLY A 267 3.65 -1.30 -11.31
C GLY A 267 3.58 -2.63 -12.05
N ARG A 268 4.25 -2.74 -13.20
CA ARG A 268 4.14 -3.92 -14.07
C ARG A 268 4.50 -5.23 -13.36
N ASN A 269 3.75 -6.29 -13.62
CA ASN A 269 4.03 -7.65 -13.18
C ASN A 269 5.15 -8.28 -14.03
N ARG A 270 5.34 -9.60 -13.94
CA ARG A 270 6.37 -10.33 -14.71
C ARG A 270 6.09 -10.40 -16.22
N THR A 271 4.83 -10.31 -16.65
CA THR A 271 4.42 -10.30 -18.07
C THR A 271 4.38 -8.90 -18.67
N GLY A 272 4.60 -7.84 -17.86
CA GLY A 272 4.50 -6.44 -18.28
C GLY A 272 3.12 -5.83 -18.08
N GLU A 273 2.16 -6.59 -17.56
CA GLU A 273 0.79 -6.14 -17.32
C GLU A 273 0.66 -5.41 -15.98
N TYR A 274 -0.31 -4.49 -15.91
CA TYR A 274 -0.76 -3.88 -14.66
C TYR A 274 -2.06 -4.56 -14.25
N LEU A 275 -2.08 -5.22 -13.10
CA LEU A 275 -3.24 -5.97 -12.61
C LEU A 275 -3.74 -5.39 -11.27
N ASN A 276 -5.05 -5.38 -11.05
CA ASN A 276 -5.65 -5.06 -9.75
C ASN A 276 -5.60 -6.26 -8.79
N MET A 277 -6.08 -6.07 -7.55
CA MET A 277 -6.15 -7.13 -6.52
C MET A 277 -7.08 -8.31 -6.86
N ARG A 278 -7.91 -8.20 -7.90
CA ARG A 278 -8.76 -9.29 -8.43
C ARG A 278 -8.10 -10.03 -9.60
N GLY A 279 -6.98 -9.52 -10.12
CA GLY A 279 -6.27 -10.06 -11.28
C GLY A 279 -6.82 -9.58 -12.64
N ASP A 280 -7.64 -8.53 -12.65
CA ASP A 280 -8.11 -7.88 -13.87
C ASP A 280 -7.02 -6.91 -14.38
N SER A 281 -6.92 -6.74 -15.70
CA SER A 281 -6.00 -5.75 -16.29
C SER A 281 -6.51 -4.33 -16.12
N VAL A 282 -5.63 -3.43 -15.67
CA VAL A 282 -5.91 -2.02 -15.44
C VAL A 282 -5.03 -1.07 -16.26
N GLY A 283 -4.12 -1.61 -17.08
CA GLY A 283 -3.16 -0.81 -17.85
C GLY A 283 -3.77 0.12 -18.90
N ALA A 284 -5.01 -0.14 -19.34
CA ALA A 284 -5.71 0.71 -20.32
C ALA A 284 -6.13 2.09 -19.75
N PHE A 285 -6.15 2.24 -18.43
CA PHE A 285 -6.58 3.45 -17.73
C PHE A 285 -5.62 3.86 -16.59
N ASN A 286 -4.40 3.30 -16.59
CA ASN A 286 -3.31 3.65 -15.68
C ASN A 286 -2.04 3.87 -16.50
N ALA A 287 -1.53 5.09 -16.55
CA ALA A 287 -0.29 5.36 -17.28
C ALA A 287 0.92 4.60 -16.67
N PRO A 288 1.97 4.28 -17.45
CA PRO A 288 3.13 3.51 -17.02
C PRO A 288 4.12 4.35 -16.18
N LEU A 289 3.65 4.94 -15.08
CA LEU A 289 4.46 5.77 -14.18
C LEU A 289 5.56 4.98 -13.44
N ASP A 290 5.53 3.65 -13.48
CA ASP A 290 6.56 2.78 -12.92
C ASP A 290 7.90 2.86 -13.68
N GLU A 291 7.90 3.37 -14.91
CA GLU A 291 9.10 3.57 -15.72
C GLU A 291 10.07 4.57 -15.09
N LEU A 292 9.55 5.57 -14.38
CA LEU A 292 10.35 6.50 -13.59
C LEU A 292 11.25 5.75 -12.59
N PHE A 293 10.72 4.70 -11.97
CA PHE A 293 11.43 3.88 -10.99
C PHE A 293 12.39 2.89 -11.66
N VAL A 294 12.01 2.32 -12.81
CA VAL A 294 12.89 1.44 -13.59
C VAL A 294 14.11 2.22 -14.12
N VAL A 295 13.88 3.36 -14.77
CA VAL A 295 14.93 4.21 -15.37
C VAL A 295 15.86 4.77 -14.31
N ALA A 296 15.34 5.35 -13.22
CA ALA A 296 16.17 5.90 -12.14
C ALA A 296 17.09 4.82 -11.50
N ARG A 297 16.59 3.59 -11.35
CA ARG A 297 17.38 2.47 -10.80
C ARG A 297 18.44 1.95 -11.76
N ILE A 298 18.19 1.97 -13.07
CA ILE A 298 19.21 1.66 -14.08
C ILE A 298 20.32 2.71 -14.04
N GLY A 299 19.98 4.01 -14.02
CA GLY A 299 20.95 5.10 -13.85
C GLY A 299 21.80 4.94 -12.59
N ARG A 300 21.17 4.68 -11.44
CA ARG A 300 21.85 4.44 -10.16
C ARG A 300 22.78 3.22 -10.18
N ARG A 301 22.40 2.13 -10.86
CA ARG A 301 23.24 0.93 -11.03
C ARG A 301 24.44 1.19 -11.94
N LYS A 302 24.26 1.92 -13.05
CA LYS A 302 25.37 2.34 -13.93
C LYS A 302 26.37 3.20 -13.15
N LEU A 303 25.88 4.21 -12.42
CA LEU A 303 26.76 5.06 -11.60
C LEU A 303 27.52 4.26 -10.53
N ARG A 304 26.86 3.36 -9.79
CA ARG A 304 27.53 2.52 -8.78
C ARG A 304 28.64 1.62 -9.36
N ARG A 305 28.53 1.18 -10.61
CA ARG A 305 29.62 0.43 -11.29
C ARG A 305 30.78 1.36 -11.63
N LEU A 306 30.49 2.50 -12.28
CA LEU A 306 31.50 3.51 -12.64
C LEU A 306 32.23 4.11 -11.43
N SER A 307 31.63 4.08 -10.23
CA SER A 307 32.27 4.50 -8.97
C SER A 307 32.96 3.36 -8.20
N ALA A 308 32.93 2.13 -8.72
CA ALA A 308 33.58 0.96 -8.12
C ALA A 308 34.86 0.53 -8.88
N ASP A 309 35.06 1.04 -10.10
CA ASP A 309 36.34 0.93 -10.81
C ASP A 309 37.37 1.86 -10.12
N PRO A 310 38.60 1.38 -9.84
CA PRO A 310 39.64 2.23 -9.25
C PRO A 310 40.15 3.25 -10.28
N GLU A 311 39.79 4.52 -10.12
CA GLU A 311 40.30 5.58 -11.00
C GLU A 311 41.84 5.68 -10.91
N PRO A 312 42.57 5.67 -12.05
CA PRO A 312 43.94 6.13 -12.07
C PRO A 312 43.95 7.63 -11.81
N ALA A 313 44.77 8.08 -10.86
CA ALA A 313 44.73 9.45 -10.37
C ALA A 313 44.98 10.50 -11.45
N ARG A 314 44.03 11.44 -11.66
CA ARG A 314 44.30 12.90 -11.77
C ARG A 314 43.07 13.80 -11.92
N THR A 315 43.00 14.78 -11.01
CA THR A 315 42.59 16.19 -11.26
C THR A 315 41.36 16.49 -12.14
N SER A 316 40.18 16.60 -11.53
CA SER A 316 39.46 17.90 -11.51
C SER A 316 38.37 17.92 -10.43
N LEU A 317 38.31 19.00 -9.63
CA LEU A 317 37.24 19.25 -8.67
C LEU A 317 36.03 19.87 -9.37
N ARG A 318 35.41 19.14 -10.31
CA ARG A 318 34.11 19.49 -10.85
C ARG A 318 33.08 18.52 -10.27
N PRO A 319 31.98 18.99 -9.63
CA PRO A 319 30.89 18.08 -9.28
C PRO A 319 30.36 17.44 -10.56
N PRO A 320 29.79 16.21 -10.51
CA PRO A 320 29.29 15.51 -11.69
C PRO A 320 28.04 16.18 -12.28
N SER A 321 28.24 17.33 -12.93
CA SER A 321 27.28 18.00 -13.78
C SER A 321 27.09 17.17 -15.05
N ALA A 322 25.95 16.48 -15.14
CA ALA A 322 25.38 15.91 -16.36
C ALA A 322 26.40 15.32 -17.35
N ARG A 323 26.90 14.09 -17.07
CA ARG A 323 27.51 13.28 -18.13
C ARG A 323 26.39 12.91 -19.13
N PRO A 324 26.51 13.22 -20.44
CA PRO A 324 25.48 12.92 -21.42
C PRO A 324 25.10 11.43 -21.37
N GLY A 325 23.80 11.14 -21.33
CA GLY A 325 23.28 9.77 -21.36
C GLY A 325 23.09 9.05 -20.02
N LEU A 326 23.45 9.65 -18.87
CA LEU A 326 23.06 9.14 -17.54
C LEU A 326 21.97 10.01 -16.91
N THR A 327 20.78 9.43 -16.72
CA THR A 327 19.71 10.02 -15.90
C THR A 327 20.17 10.20 -14.45
N ALA A 328 19.72 11.27 -13.80
CA ALA A 328 20.10 11.56 -12.43
C ALA A 328 19.69 10.42 -11.46
N PRO A 329 20.59 9.94 -10.58
CA PRO A 329 20.29 8.83 -9.68
C PRO A 329 19.39 9.28 -8.52
N ALA A 330 18.10 8.97 -8.58
CA ALA A 330 17.20 9.16 -7.46
C ALA A 330 17.23 7.97 -6.47
N THR A 331 17.07 8.24 -5.17
CA THR A 331 16.68 7.19 -4.20
C THR A 331 15.19 6.91 -4.35
N THR A 332 14.82 5.64 -4.46
CA THR A 332 13.42 5.24 -4.69
C THR A 332 12.76 4.71 -3.42
N ILE A 333 11.57 5.23 -3.10
CA ILE A 333 10.70 4.78 -2.02
C ILE A 333 9.38 4.29 -2.65
N GLY A 334 8.87 3.15 -2.19
CA GLY A 334 7.53 2.66 -2.55
C GLY A 334 6.69 2.47 -1.30
N ILE A 335 5.39 2.76 -1.40
CA ILE A 335 4.36 2.57 -0.38
C ILE A 335 3.17 1.89 -1.07
N GLY A 336 2.72 0.77 -0.50
CA GLY A 336 1.67 -0.09 -1.02
C GLY A 336 1.08 -0.96 0.09
N ASP A 337 0.00 -1.69 -0.21
CA ASP A 337 -0.66 -2.65 0.68
C ASP A 337 -0.97 -4.03 0.06
N GLY A 338 -1.07 -4.15 -1.26
CA GLY A 338 -1.61 -5.31 -1.97
C GLY A 338 -0.56 -6.21 -2.64
N GLY A 339 0.52 -5.62 -3.15
CA GLY A 339 1.64 -6.31 -3.79
C GLY A 339 1.84 -6.01 -5.29
N ASN A 340 0.90 -5.33 -5.92
CA ASN A 340 0.87 -4.94 -7.34
C ASN A 340 1.41 -3.51 -7.60
N GLU A 341 1.82 -2.80 -6.55
CA GLU A 341 2.25 -1.40 -6.54
C GLU A 341 3.77 -1.23 -6.59
N ILE A 342 4.21 -0.11 -7.16
CA ILE A 342 5.62 0.25 -7.29
C ILE A 342 6.37 0.10 -5.96
N GLY A 343 7.33 -0.80 -5.94
CA GLY A 343 8.16 -1.10 -4.78
C GLY A 343 8.01 -2.54 -4.28
N MET A 344 6.81 -3.11 -4.40
CA MET A 344 6.47 -4.45 -3.88
C MET A 344 7.24 -5.59 -4.57
N GLY A 345 7.92 -5.33 -5.71
CA GLY A 345 8.87 -6.26 -6.31
C GLY A 345 10.05 -6.63 -5.40
N ALA A 346 10.25 -5.92 -4.28
CA ALA A 346 11.17 -6.28 -3.21
C ALA A 346 10.65 -7.45 -2.34
N VAL A 347 9.33 -7.60 -2.19
CA VAL A 347 8.67 -8.63 -1.37
C VAL A 347 7.89 -9.67 -2.18
N ARG A 348 7.98 -9.64 -3.52
CA ARG A 348 7.37 -10.64 -4.44
C ARG A 348 7.56 -12.11 -4.04
N ALA A 349 8.72 -12.47 -3.46
CA ALA A 349 8.97 -13.83 -2.97
C ALA A 349 8.23 -14.20 -1.66
N LYS A 350 7.79 -13.20 -0.88
CA LYS A 350 6.87 -13.38 0.24
C LYS A 350 5.42 -13.46 -0.27
N LEU A 351 5.01 -12.53 -1.15
CA LEU A 351 3.68 -12.49 -1.76
C LEU A 351 3.32 -13.81 -2.46
N ALA A 352 4.25 -14.39 -3.22
CA ALA A 352 4.05 -15.67 -3.91
C ALA A 352 3.94 -16.91 -2.99
N ARG A 353 4.12 -16.76 -1.67
CA ARG A 353 3.88 -17.83 -0.68
C ARG A 353 2.51 -17.73 -0.01
N ILE A 354 1.76 -16.65 -0.26
CA ILE A 354 0.43 -16.45 0.31
C ILE A 354 -0.58 -17.23 -0.55
N ASP A 355 -0.63 -16.95 -1.86
CA ASP A 355 -1.45 -17.68 -2.83
C ASP A 355 -1.01 -17.42 -4.29
N THR A 356 -1.68 -18.08 -5.24
CA THR A 356 -1.42 -18.01 -6.68
C THR A 356 -1.84 -16.70 -7.33
N LEU A 357 -2.87 -16.01 -6.81
CA LEU A 357 -3.32 -14.71 -7.32
C LEU A 357 -2.28 -13.63 -7.00
N ARG A 358 -1.83 -13.56 -5.73
CA ARG A 358 -0.73 -12.71 -5.28
C ARG A 358 0.57 -13.02 -6.04
N ALA A 359 0.86 -14.29 -6.35
CA ALA A 359 2.00 -14.65 -7.20
C ALA A 359 1.90 -14.13 -8.66
N ARG A 360 0.69 -13.99 -9.20
CA ARG A 360 0.39 -13.47 -10.56
C ARG A 360 0.40 -11.94 -10.62
N ILE A 361 -0.26 -11.27 -9.68
CA ILE A 361 -0.41 -9.79 -9.69
C ILE A 361 0.85 -9.07 -9.18
N ALA A 362 1.70 -9.76 -8.39
CA ALA A 362 2.85 -9.11 -7.77
C ALA A 362 3.78 -8.44 -8.79
N THR A 363 3.98 -7.13 -8.61
CA THR A 363 4.85 -6.32 -9.47
C THR A 363 6.30 -6.82 -9.44
N VAL A 364 7.05 -6.57 -10.51
CA VAL A 364 8.52 -6.75 -10.52
C VAL A 364 9.26 -5.46 -10.15
N VAL A 365 8.57 -4.32 -10.06
CA VAL A 365 9.16 -3.01 -9.83
C VAL A 365 9.59 -2.88 -8.36
N ARG A 366 10.87 -2.59 -8.16
CA ARG A 366 11.50 -2.48 -6.82
C ARG A 366 11.76 -1.03 -6.46
N ALA A 367 11.67 -0.72 -5.18
CA ALA A 367 12.20 0.49 -4.58
C ALA A 367 13.47 0.18 -3.77
N ASP A 368 14.20 1.21 -3.33
CA ASP A 368 15.31 1.08 -2.38
C ASP A 368 14.80 0.97 -0.94
N HIS A 369 13.69 1.65 -0.65
CA HIS A 369 12.91 1.51 0.58
C HIS A 369 11.47 1.15 0.22
N LEU A 370 10.90 0.16 0.91
CA LEU A 370 9.50 -0.23 0.76
C LEU A 370 8.83 -0.11 2.13
N VAL A 371 7.74 0.66 2.20
CA VAL A 371 6.80 0.68 3.32
C VAL A 371 5.59 -0.12 2.91
N VAL A 372 5.15 -1.03 3.79
CA VAL A 372 3.91 -1.78 3.64
C VAL A 372 3.00 -1.36 4.78
N ALA A 373 1.75 -1.02 4.46
CA ALA A 373 0.72 -0.68 5.43
C ALA A 373 -0.59 -1.39 5.07
N GLY A 374 -1.61 -1.35 5.94
CA GLY A 374 -2.95 -1.88 5.62
C GLY A 374 -3.76 -1.08 4.61
N VAL A 375 -3.39 0.20 4.44
CA VAL A 375 -3.88 1.20 3.48
C VAL A 375 -2.68 2.09 3.15
N SER A 376 -2.41 2.40 1.89
CA SER A 376 -1.22 3.14 1.44
C SER A 376 -1.14 4.58 1.97
N ASN A 377 -2.29 5.25 2.12
CA ASN A 377 -2.43 6.54 2.80
C ASN A 377 -1.78 6.49 4.19
N TRP A 378 -2.07 5.44 4.97
CA TRP A 378 -1.45 5.24 6.29
C TRP A 378 0.05 5.03 6.19
N GLY A 379 0.52 4.30 5.17
CA GLY A 379 1.96 4.16 4.91
C GLY A 379 2.66 5.51 4.71
N GLY A 380 2.04 6.42 3.95
CA GLY A 380 2.48 7.81 3.82
C GLY A 380 2.51 8.54 5.17
N TYR A 381 1.42 8.46 5.94
CA TYR A 381 1.32 9.08 7.26
C TYR A 381 2.35 8.51 8.25
N GLY A 382 2.64 7.21 8.22
CA GLY A 382 3.65 6.56 9.05
C GLY A 382 5.07 7.03 8.74
N VAL A 383 5.38 7.30 7.47
CA VAL A 383 6.64 7.97 7.07
C VAL A 383 6.70 9.38 7.62
N VAL A 384 5.59 10.15 7.57
CA VAL A 384 5.51 11.50 8.18
C VAL A 384 5.67 11.46 9.70
N ALA A 385 5.04 10.51 10.38
CA ALA A 385 5.16 10.28 11.81
C ALA A 385 6.61 9.98 12.22
N ALA A 386 7.31 9.14 11.44
CA ALA A 386 8.71 8.83 11.66
C ALA A 386 9.65 10.01 11.30
N LEU A 387 9.31 10.81 10.28
CA LEU A 387 10.05 12.02 9.92
C LEU A 387 9.92 13.07 11.03
N GLY A 388 8.73 13.26 11.61
CA GLY A 388 8.51 14.15 12.74
C GLY A 388 9.34 13.78 13.98
N ARG A 389 9.46 12.48 14.29
CA ARG A 389 10.40 11.99 15.32
C ARG A 389 11.86 12.33 15.01
N LEU A 390 12.27 12.25 13.74
CA LEU A 390 13.65 12.50 13.30
C LEU A 390 14.01 13.99 13.24
N THR A 391 13.04 14.89 13.17
CA THR A 391 13.23 16.34 13.08
C THR A 391 12.82 17.11 14.34
N GLY A 392 12.01 16.50 15.21
CA GLY A 392 11.42 17.16 16.39
C GLY A 392 10.19 18.03 16.07
N VAL A 393 9.66 17.96 14.84
CA VAL A 393 8.56 18.79 14.36
C VAL A 393 7.27 17.97 14.24
N ASP A 394 6.13 18.51 14.67
CA ASP A 394 4.83 17.89 14.41
C ASP A 394 4.42 18.13 12.95
N LEU A 395 4.65 17.11 12.11
CA LEU A 395 4.44 17.15 10.66
C LEU A 395 3.11 16.49 10.22
N LEU A 396 2.44 15.77 11.12
CA LEU A 396 1.16 15.12 10.81
C LEU A 396 0.02 16.13 10.76
N HIS A 397 -0.97 15.84 9.93
CA HIS A 397 -2.29 16.48 9.97
C HIS A 397 -3.14 15.95 11.15
N THR A 398 -4.37 16.44 11.26
CA THR A 398 -5.32 16.07 12.34
C THR A 398 -6.45 15.18 11.80
N PRO A 399 -7.19 14.47 12.67
CA PRO A 399 -8.38 13.70 12.29
C PRO A 399 -9.42 14.51 11.49
N GLU A 400 -9.59 15.80 11.79
CA GLU A 400 -10.50 16.72 11.07
C GLU A 400 -10.00 17.04 9.66
N ILE A 401 -8.68 17.04 9.45
CA ILE A 401 -8.10 17.17 8.11
C ILE A 401 -8.27 15.87 7.33
N GLU A 402 -8.12 14.70 7.96
CA GLU A 402 -8.31 13.40 7.30
C GLU A 402 -9.72 13.24 6.73
N ARG A 403 -10.74 13.54 7.53
CA ARG A 403 -12.14 13.52 7.08
C ARG A 403 -12.38 14.45 5.89
N ARG A 404 -11.75 15.63 5.88
CA ARG A 404 -11.82 16.57 4.75
C ARG A 404 -11.05 16.08 3.52
N LEU A 405 -9.88 15.46 3.68
CA LEU A 405 -9.10 14.90 2.58
C LEU A 405 -9.88 13.83 1.82
N ILE A 406 -10.46 12.88 2.55
CA ILE A 406 -11.28 11.79 1.99
C ILE A 406 -12.51 12.38 1.28
N ALA A 407 -13.26 13.27 1.96
CA ALA A 407 -14.44 13.91 1.38
C ALA A 407 -14.11 14.72 0.10
N ALA A 408 -12.98 15.44 0.08
CA ALA A 408 -12.55 16.21 -1.09
C ALA A 408 -12.16 15.32 -2.27
N CYS A 409 -11.47 14.18 -2.03
CA CYS A 409 -11.14 13.23 -3.09
C CYS A 409 -12.39 12.57 -3.70
N VAL A 410 -13.38 12.23 -2.87
CA VAL A 410 -14.68 11.69 -3.33
C VAL A 410 -15.47 12.75 -4.11
N ALA A 411 -15.50 13.99 -3.64
CA ALA A 411 -16.12 15.11 -4.35
C ALA A 411 -15.44 15.40 -5.71
N ALA A 412 -14.14 15.13 -5.83
CA ALA A 412 -13.38 15.19 -7.09
C ALA A 412 -13.60 13.97 -8.02
N GLY A 413 -14.50 13.04 -7.66
CA GLY A 413 -14.86 11.88 -8.47
C GLY A 413 -14.25 10.55 -8.00
N GLY A 414 -13.44 10.56 -6.95
CA GLY A 414 -12.81 9.37 -6.37
C GLY A 414 -13.81 8.37 -5.81
N CYS A 415 -13.46 7.09 -5.88
CA CYS A 415 -14.24 5.99 -5.30
C CYS A 415 -13.42 5.12 -4.36
N ASP A 416 -14.10 4.31 -3.56
CA ASP A 416 -13.47 3.25 -2.78
C ASP A 416 -12.92 2.13 -3.67
N GLY A 417 -11.66 1.72 -3.47
CA GLY A 417 -11.01 0.65 -4.27
C GLY A 417 -11.66 -0.73 -4.11
N ILE A 418 -12.29 -1.00 -2.96
CA ILE A 418 -12.94 -2.28 -2.64
C ILE A 418 -14.42 -2.27 -3.01
N THR A 419 -15.18 -1.28 -2.54
CA THR A 419 -16.65 -1.19 -2.75
C THR A 419 -17.02 -0.64 -4.12
N ARG A 420 -16.10 0.09 -4.77
CA ARG A 420 -16.30 0.79 -6.05
C ARG A 420 -17.42 1.83 -6.01
N ARG A 421 -17.74 2.37 -4.83
CA ARG A 421 -18.73 3.45 -4.67
C ARG A 421 -18.04 4.79 -4.41
N ARG A 422 -18.68 5.88 -4.84
CA ARG A 422 -18.28 7.26 -4.50
C ARG A 422 -18.86 7.61 -3.13
N GLU A 423 -18.24 7.06 -2.10
CA GLU A 423 -18.63 7.23 -0.70
C GLU A 423 -17.37 7.62 0.13
N PRO A 424 -17.51 8.28 1.30
CA PRO A 424 -16.38 8.78 2.09
C PRO A 424 -15.65 7.67 2.85
N THR A 425 -15.08 6.73 2.09
CA THR A 425 -14.31 5.58 2.55
C THR A 425 -13.01 5.46 1.76
N VAL A 426 -12.06 4.72 2.35
CA VAL A 426 -10.88 4.19 1.64
C VAL A 426 -10.77 2.73 2.05
N ASP A 427 -10.63 1.82 1.09
CA ASP A 427 -10.58 0.36 1.34
C ASP A 427 -11.70 -0.21 2.22
N GLY A 428 -12.93 0.25 1.97
CA GLY A 428 -14.12 -0.16 2.71
C GLY A 428 -14.18 0.33 4.15
N LEU A 429 -13.26 1.21 4.57
CA LEU A 429 -13.21 1.80 5.90
C LEU A 429 -13.78 3.22 5.88
N SER A 430 -14.55 3.59 6.90
CA SER A 430 -15.12 4.94 7.00
C SER A 430 -14.05 6.00 7.29
N ALA A 431 -14.31 7.23 6.87
CA ALA A 431 -13.48 8.39 7.21
C ALA A 431 -13.16 8.51 8.73
N GLU A 432 -14.05 8.06 9.62
CA GLU A 432 -13.81 8.01 11.07
C GLU A 432 -12.76 6.95 11.47
N ALA A 433 -12.69 5.81 10.77
CA ALA A 433 -11.65 4.81 11.01
C ALA A 433 -10.26 5.37 10.65
N HIS A 434 -10.13 6.04 9.49
CA HIS A 434 -8.87 6.69 9.12
C HIS A 434 -8.51 7.84 10.08
N ALA A 435 -9.51 8.62 10.51
CA ALA A 435 -9.33 9.68 11.51
C ALA A 435 -8.76 9.13 12.83
N GLY A 436 -9.25 7.98 13.31
CA GLY A 436 -8.69 7.28 14.48
C GLY A 436 -7.26 6.77 14.27
N ILE A 437 -6.91 6.27 13.08
CA ILE A 437 -5.53 5.89 12.74
C ILE A 437 -4.59 7.10 12.75
N VAL A 438 -5.04 8.26 12.28
CA VAL A 438 -4.27 9.50 12.35
C VAL A 438 -3.96 9.87 13.81
N ASP A 439 -4.92 9.79 14.73
CA ASP A 439 -4.66 10.03 16.16
C ASP A 439 -3.67 9.04 16.77
N LEU A 440 -3.78 7.75 16.44
CA LEU A 440 -2.80 6.74 16.88
C LEU A 440 -1.40 7.05 16.35
N LEU A 441 -1.26 7.47 15.09
CA LEU A 441 0.02 7.87 14.50
C LEU A 441 0.57 9.17 15.13
N ARG A 442 -0.28 10.12 15.53
CA ARG A 442 0.09 11.34 16.27
C ARG A 442 0.58 11.02 17.69
N LEU A 443 -0.05 10.06 18.37
CA LEU A 443 0.42 9.55 19.67
C LEU A 443 1.76 8.81 19.50
N ALA A 444 1.87 7.96 18.48
CA ALA A 444 3.09 7.22 18.18
C ALA A 444 4.25 8.16 17.81
N SER A 445 4.04 9.21 17.01
CA SER A 445 5.11 10.16 16.64
C SER A 445 5.69 10.91 17.84
N ARG A 446 4.87 11.15 18.88
CA ARG A 446 5.30 11.80 20.14
C ARG A 446 5.93 10.83 21.13
N SER A 447 5.64 9.54 20.99
CA SER A 447 6.21 8.46 21.82
C SER A 447 7.73 8.36 21.59
N GLY A 448 8.50 8.82 22.57
CA GLY A 448 9.97 8.94 22.51
C GLY A 448 10.51 10.38 22.55
N ILE A 449 9.69 11.38 22.21
CA ILE A 449 10.05 12.81 22.37
C ILE A 449 9.88 13.25 23.84
N LEU A 450 8.88 12.70 24.54
CA LEU A 450 8.58 12.95 25.95
C LEU A 450 9.62 12.36 26.95
N GLY A 451 10.80 11.93 26.48
CA GLY A 451 11.74 11.10 27.25
C GLY A 451 13.17 11.64 27.41
N SER A 452 13.46 12.90 27.05
CA SER A 452 14.83 13.44 27.07
C SER A 452 15.01 14.78 27.79
N SER A 453 14.05 15.22 28.61
CA SER A 453 14.27 16.27 29.61
C SER A 453 14.86 15.70 30.91
N ARG A 454 16.14 15.30 30.88
CA ARG A 454 16.90 15.13 32.14
C ARG A 454 17.02 16.52 32.79
N PRO A 455 16.60 16.70 34.06
CA PRO A 455 16.96 17.91 34.80
C PRO A 455 18.48 18.04 34.81
N GLY A 456 19.00 19.22 34.51
CA GLY A 456 20.43 19.47 34.56
C GLY A 456 20.97 19.10 35.94
N ARG A 457 22.12 18.43 35.99
CA ARG A 457 22.85 18.27 37.26
C ARG A 457 23.23 19.68 37.72
N GLY A 458 22.55 20.16 38.75
CA GLY A 458 22.94 21.38 39.44
C GLY A 458 24.38 21.22 39.92
N THR A 459 25.28 22.05 39.41
CA THR A 459 26.61 22.22 39.96
C THR A 459 26.46 22.76 41.37
N ARG A 460 26.74 21.93 42.37
CA ARG A 460 27.08 22.43 43.70
C ARG A 460 28.48 23.02 43.62
N THR A 461 28.56 24.34 43.61
CA THR A 461 29.68 25.10 44.14
C THR A 461 29.46 25.30 45.64
#